data_AF-A0A537EID6-F1
#
_entry.id   AF-A0A537EID6-F1
#
_cell.length_a   1.000
_cell.length_b   1.000
_cell.length_c   1.000
_cell.angle_alpha   90.00
_cell.angle_beta   90.00
_cell.angle_gamma   90.00
#
_symmetry.space_group_name_H-M   'P 1'
#
loop_
_entity.id
_entity.type
_entity.pdbx_description
1 polymer ?
#
loop_
_entity_poly.entity_id
_entity_poly.type
_entity_poly.pdbx_seq_one_letter_code
_entity_poly.pdbx_strand_id
1 'polypeptide(L)'
;MGTEKQILPIILEACWKVLVLGNVPSDIAQILGPGEQVELFIQQKIYHPKINIDSVVLTSQRIILRHPHALGLKKDFTDFNYTDVANAILDKGILRSTVKITLRFGGDPLNLNDLPNSDAEKAYGIIRSNISRFQTPFSTGYAGMAPAMPTAAMLQQQPPQMQGLVCNKCGARNAAGTRFCGSCGKPF
;
A
#
# COMPACT_ATOMS: atom_id res chain seq x y z
N MET A 1 -35.19 -7.02 -42.51
CA MET A 1 -34.93 -8.31 -41.82
C MET A 1 -33.54 -8.23 -41.23
N GLY A 2 -33.47 -7.69 -40.02
CA GLY A 2 -32.22 -7.53 -39.26
C GLY A 2 -31.82 -8.87 -38.66
N THR A 3 -30.53 -9.17 -38.71
CA THR A 3 -29.93 -10.25 -37.92
C THR A 3 -28.99 -9.62 -36.92
N GLU A 4 -29.52 -9.43 -35.73
CA GLU A 4 -28.83 -9.13 -34.49
C GLU A 4 -27.91 -10.31 -34.17
N LYS A 5 -26.59 -10.12 -34.24
CA LYS A 5 -25.62 -11.06 -33.67
C LYS A 5 -25.04 -10.46 -32.40
N GLN A 6 -25.54 -11.04 -31.32
CA GLN A 6 -25.15 -10.96 -29.93
C GLN A 6 -23.65 -10.72 -29.71
N ILE A 7 -23.40 -9.66 -28.94
CA ILE A 7 -22.15 -9.37 -28.25
C ILE A 7 -21.97 -10.43 -27.15
N LEU A 8 -20.92 -11.25 -27.23
CA LEU A 8 -20.48 -12.07 -26.10
C LEU A 8 -19.38 -11.31 -25.34
N PRO A 9 -19.44 -11.20 -24.01
CA PRO A 9 -18.39 -10.58 -23.22
C PRO A 9 -17.19 -11.54 -23.16
N ILE A 10 -16.07 -11.17 -23.78
CA ILE A 10 -14.81 -11.87 -23.55
C ILE A 10 -14.36 -11.51 -22.14
N ILE A 11 -14.57 -12.49 -21.26
CA ILE A 11 -14.21 -12.52 -19.85
C ILE A 11 -12.73 -12.12 -19.71
N LEU A 12 -12.50 -10.98 -19.04
CA LEU A 12 -11.20 -10.38 -18.76
C LEU A 12 -10.50 -11.02 -17.53
N GLU A 13 -10.73 -12.31 -17.25
CA GLU A 13 -10.30 -12.96 -16.00
C GLU A 13 -9.05 -13.86 -16.15
N ALA A 14 -8.45 -13.93 -17.34
CA ALA A 14 -7.41 -14.93 -17.64
C ALA A 14 -5.98 -14.39 -17.83
N CYS A 15 -5.70 -13.11 -17.54
CA CYS A 15 -4.37 -12.52 -17.79
C CYS A 15 -3.43 -12.47 -16.56
N TRP A 16 -3.95 -12.58 -15.34
CA TRP A 16 -3.12 -12.42 -14.12
C TRP A 16 -2.49 -13.73 -13.60
N LYS A 17 -3.10 -14.90 -13.84
CA LYS A 17 -2.68 -16.17 -13.21
C LYS A 17 -1.47 -16.88 -13.85
N VAL A 18 -1.00 -16.43 -15.01
CA VAL A 18 -0.28 -17.34 -15.94
C VAL A 18 1.26 -17.32 -15.84
N LEU A 19 1.92 -16.44 -15.07
CA LEU A 19 3.39 -16.29 -15.19
C LEU A 19 4.25 -16.63 -13.97
N VAL A 20 3.71 -17.05 -12.82
CA VAL A 20 4.54 -17.14 -11.59
C VAL A 20 4.96 -18.57 -11.19
N LEU A 21 4.27 -19.62 -11.65
CA LEU A 21 4.49 -20.97 -11.11
C LEU A 21 5.72 -21.73 -11.65
N GLY A 22 6.37 -21.26 -12.72
CA GLY A 22 7.43 -22.03 -13.39
C GLY A 22 8.85 -21.88 -12.81
N ASN A 23 9.11 -20.88 -11.97
CA ASN A 23 10.49 -20.51 -11.57
C ASN A 23 10.74 -20.46 -10.06
N VAL A 24 9.78 -20.87 -9.22
CA VAL A 24 9.96 -20.82 -7.76
C VAL A 24 10.67 -22.09 -7.27
N PRO A 25 11.85 -21.98 -6.65
CA PRO A 25 12.56 -23.13 -6.08
C PRO A 25 11.77 -23.82 -4.95
N SER A 26 11.94 -25.14 -4.80
CA SER A 26 11.22 -25.93 -3.79
C SER A 26 11.58 -25.55 -2.35
N ASP A 27 12.78 -25.04 -2.10
CA ASP A 27 13.19 -24.52 -0.79
C ASP A 27 12.42 -23.25 -0.42
N ILE A 28 12.00 -22.44 -1.40
CA ILE A 28 11.12 -21.29 -1.16
C ILE A 28 9.71 -21.77 -0.84
N ALA A 29 9.18 -22.76 -1.57
CA ALA A 29 7.83 -23.27 -1.32
C ALA A 29 7.65 -23.83 0.10
N GLN A 30 8.71 -24.35 0.72
CA GLN A 30 8.69 -24.90 2.09
C GLN A 30 8.63 -23.83 3.18
N ILE A 31 9.06 -22.59 2.90
CA ILE A 31 9.08 -21.50 3.88
C ILE A 31 7.85 -20.57 3.79
N LEU A 32 6.99 -20.79 2.79
CA LEU A 32 5.74 -20.03 2.62
C LEU A 32 4.71 -20.42 3.68
N GLY A 33 4.03 -19.42 4.22
CA GLY A 33 2.91 -19.60 5.14
C GLY A 33 1.65 -20.14 4.43
N PRO A 34 0.64 -20.59 5.20
CA PRO A 34 -0.62 -21.08 4.64
C PRO A 34 -1.32 -20.01 3.78
N GLY A 35 -1.48 -20.28 2.48
CA GLY A 35 -2.10 -19.35 1.54
C GLY A 35 -1.22 -18.18 1.08
N GLU A 36 0.06 -18.15 1.49
CA GLU A 36 1.05 -17.19 0.97
C GLU A 36 1.41 -17.55 -0.48
N GLN A 37 1.29 -16.59 -1.40
CA GLN A 37 1.56 -16.80 -2.82
C GLN A 37 2.79 -16.00 -3.23
N VAL A 38 3.66 -16.59 -4.05
CA VAL A 38 4.76 -15.86 -4.68
C VAL A 38 4.19 -15.04 -5.83
N GLU A 39 4.54 -13.75 -5.87
CA GLU A 39 4.11 -12.80 -6.90
C GLU A 39 5.26 -12.52 -7.89
N LEU A 40 6.50 -12.48 -7.40
CA LEU A 40 7.68 -12.31 -8.23
C LEU A 40 8.88 -13.00 -7.60
N PHE A 41 9.67 -13.66 -8.44
CA PHE A 41 10.93 -14.27 -8.04
C PHE A 41 12.04 -13.74 -8.95
N ILE A 42 13.07 -13.14 -8.35
CA ILE A 42 14.21 -12.56 -9.05
C ILE A 42 15.47 -13.27 -8.56
N GLN A 43 16.15 -13.98 -9.47
CA GLN A 43 17.48 -14.52 -9.22
C GLN A 43 18.52 -13.48 -9.58
N GLN A 44 19.31 -13.04 -8.60
CA GLN A 44 20.40 -12.13 -8.84
C GLN A 44 21.57 -12.47 -7.94
N LYS A 45 22.73 -12.72 -8.55
CA LYS A 45 23.99 -12.83 -7.83
C LYS A 45 24.52 -11.43 -7.57
N ILE A 46 23.98 -10.74 -6.57
CA ILE A 46 24.48 -9.41 -6.19
C ILE A 46 25.76 -9.61 -5.39
N TYR A 47 26.92 -9.59 -6.06
CA TYR A 47 28.24 -9.59 -5.43
C TYR A 47 28.49 -8.19 -4.82
N HIS A 48 28.05 -7.96 -3.58
CA HIS A 48 28.42 -6.77 -2.82
C HIS A 48 29.03 -7.16 -1.46
N PRO A 49 30.16 -6.55 -1.03
CA PRO A 49 30.82 -6.91 0.22
C PRO A 49 30.03 -6.57 1.49
N LYS A 50 28.95 -5.76 1.39
CA LYS A 50 28.10 -5.36 2.53
C LYS A 50 26.73 -6.03 2.55
N ILE A 51 26.22 -6.54 1.41
CA ILE A 51 24.93 -7.26 1.33
C ILE A 51 25.05 -8.25 0.16
N ASN A 52 25.11 -9.53 0.49
CA ASN A 52 25.22 -10.60 -0.50
C ASN A 52 23.85 -11.25 -0.65
N ILE A 53 23.07 -10.88 -1.65
CA ILE A 53 21.74 -11.46 -1.94
C ILE A 53 21.87 -12.30 -3.21
N ASP A 54 21.38 -13.54 -3.14
CA ASP A 54 21.35 -14.57 -4.20
C ASP A 54 20.01 -14.53 -4.96
N SER A 55 18.93 -14.26 -4.24
CA SER A 55 17.61 -14.09 -4.85
C SER A 55 16.68 -13.27 -3.97
N VAL A 56 15.79 -12.53 -4.62
CA VAL A 56 14.69 -11.78 -3.99
C VAL A 56 13.38 -12.47 -4.36
N VAL A 57 12.56 -12.75 -3.36
CA VAL A 57 11.21 -13.29 -3.54
C VAL A 57 10.22 -12.28 -2.99
N LEU A 58 9.29 -11.83 -3.82
CA LEU A 58 8.15 -11.03 -3.40
C LEU A 58 6.95 -11.95 -3.28
N THR A 59 6.37 -12.01 -2.09
CA THR A 59 5.13 -12.75 -1.83
C THR A 59 3.99 -11.78 -1.62
N SER A 60 2.78 -12.33 -1.43
CA SER A 60 1.60 -11.56 -1.06
C SER A 60 1.64 -10.97 0.35
N GLN A 61 2.59 -11.38 1.21
CA GLN A 61 2.67 -10.93 2.61
C GLN A 61 4.00 -10.26 2.98
N ARG A 62 5.12 -10.65 2.35
CA ARG A 62 6.45 -10.18 2.72
C ARG A 62 7.45 -10.27 1.57
N ILE A 63 8.58 -9.59 1.76
CA ILE A 63 9.75 -9.62 0.88
C ILE A 63 10.76 -10.57 1.51
N ILE A 64 11.16 -11.62 0.81
CA ILE A 64 12.14 -12.61 1.28
C ILE A 64 13.44 -12.43 0.51
N LEU A 65 14.53 -12.22 1.23
CA LEU A 65 15.89 -12.15 0.70
C LEU A 65 16.64 -13.42 1.06
N ARG A 66 17.21 -14.06 0.06
CA ARG A 66 18.09 -15.20 0.24
C ARG A 66 19.54 -14.74 0.10
N HIS A 67 20.38 -15.03 1.08
CA HIS A 67 21.80 -14.66 1.06
C HIS A 67 22.67 -15.86 0.64
N PRO A 68 23.66 -15.73 -0.27
CA PRO A 68 24.57 -16.81 -0.57
C PRO A 68 25.72 -16.77 0.44
N HIS A 69 25.88 -17.85 1.19
CA HIS A 69 26.96 -17.99 2.16
C HIS A 69 28.24 -18.44 1.45
N ALA A 70 29.36 -17.76 1.71
CA ALA A 70 30.68 -18.24 1.32
C ALA A 70 30.99 -19.50 2.14
N LEU A 71 31.32 -20.64 1.50
CA LEU A 71 31.67 -21.92 2.13
C LEU A 71 30.51 -22.85 2.56
N GLY A 72 29.38 -22.82 1.84
CA GLY A 72 28.57 -24.04 1.59
C GLY A 72 27.85 -24.74 2.75
N LEU A 73 27.80 -24.16 3.95
CA LEU A 73 27.28 -24.87 5.13
C LEU A 73 25.82 -24.54 5.49
N LYS A 74 25.28 -23.33 5.22
CA LYS A 74 23.85 -22.97 5.45
C LYS A 74 23.36 -21.86 4.49
N LYS A 75 22.06 -21.86 4.18
CA LYS A 75 21.36 -20.78 3.44
C LYS A 75 20.61 -19.92 4.44
N ASP A 76 20.85 -18.61 4.44
CA ASP A 76 20.14 -17.68 5.32
C ASP A 76 19.04 -16.94 4.55
N PHE A 77 17.87 -16.85 5.18
CA PHE A 77 16.70 -16.14 4.68
C PHE A 77 16.39 -14.98 5.62
N THR A 78 16.17 -13.80 5.05
CA THR A 78 15.70 -12.62 5.79
C THR A 78 14.41 -12.15 5.18
N ASP A 79 13.37 -12.04 5.99
CA ASP A 79 12.05 -11.60 5.55
C ASP A 79 11.64 -10.25 6.14
N PHE A 80 10.99 -9.43 5.31
CA PHE A 80 10.49 -8.12 5.66
C PHE A 80 9.00 -8.04 5.35
N ASN A 81 8.17 -7.84 6.39
CA ASN A 81 6.73 -7.68 6.21
C ASN A 81 6.42 -6.34 5.53
N TYR A 82 5.43 -6.30 4.64
CA TYR A 82 4.99 -5.05 4.01
C TYR A 82 4.46 -4.02 5.02
N THR A 83 3.99 -4.46 6.20
CA THR A 83 3.59 -3.55 7.29
C THR A 83 4.77 -2.71 7.80
N ASP A 84 5.97 -3.28 7.78
CA ASP A 84 7.18 -2.69 8.36
C ASP A 84 7.93 -1.84 7.34
N VAL A 85 7.58 -1.98 6.06
CA VAL A 85 8.04 -1.11 4.99
C VAL A 85 7.33 0.24 5.12
N ALA A 86 8.10 1.32 5.19
CA ALA A 86 7.59 2.69 5.21
C ALA A 86 7.33 3.21 3.80
N ASN A 87 8.31 3.04 2.92
CA ASN A 87 8.28 3.53 1.56
C ASN A 87 9.16 2.67 0.64
N ALA A 88 8.87 2.72 -0.66
CA ALA A 88 9.72 2.16 -1.71
C ALA A 88 9.95 3.22 -2.79
N ILE A 89 11.16 3.29 -3.32
CA ILE A 89 11.59 4.23 -4.37
C ILE A 89 12.27 3.42 -5.47
N LEU A 90 11.89 3.68 -6.72
CA LEU A 90 12.54 3.13 -7.91
C LEU A 90 13.46 4.17 -8.52
N ASP A 91 14.76 3.94 -8.42
CA ASP A 91 15.79 4.69 -9.13
C ASP A 91 16.06 4.01 -10.46
N LYS A 92 15.43 4.52 -11.52
CA LYS A 92 15.57 3.97 -12.87
C LYS A 92 16.85 4.45 -13.53
N GLY A 93 17.77 3.52 -13.79
CA GLY A 93 18.98 3.81 -14.57
C GLY A 93 18.83 3.42 -16.04
N ILE A 94 19.82 3.79 -16.84
CA ILE A 94 19.81 3.57 -18.29
C ILE A 94 19.81 2.06 -18.61
N LEU A 95 20.63 1.28 -17.91
CA LEU A 95 20.80 -0.16 -18.13
C LEU A 95 20.26 -1.01 -16.97
N ARG A 96 20.43 -0.52 -15.75
CA ARG A 96 20.04 -1.20 -14.51
C ARG A 96 19.34 -0.22 -13.60
N SER A 97 18.41 -0.73 -12.83
CA SER A 97 17.60 0.04 -11.89
C SER A 97 17.82 -0.45 -10.46
N THR A 98 17.51 0.41 -9.50
CA THR A 98 17.63 0.10 -8.08
C THR A 98 16.29 0.34 -7.38
N VAL A 99 15.84 -0.61 -6.57
CA VAL A 99 14.66 -0.43 -5.71
C VAL A 99 15.14 -0.23 -4.28
N LYS A 100 14.93 0.96 -3.74
CA LYS A 100 15.28 1.33 -2.36
C LYS A 100 14.05 1.23 -1.48
N ILE A 101 14.17 0.53 -0.37
CA ILE A 101 13.08 0.23 0.56
C ILE A 101 13.48 0.79 1.92
N THR A 102 12.64 1.69 2.44
CA THR A 102 12.82 2.30 3.75
C THR A 102 11.95 1.58 4.77
N LEU A 103 12.52 1.18 5.91
CA LEU A 103 11.81 0.51 7.00
C LEU A 103 11.28 1.54 8.02
N ARG A 104 10.17 1.22 8.69
CA ARG A 104 9.50 2.11 9.66
C ARG A 104 10.19 2.17 11.02
N PHE A 105 10.65 1.03 11.52
CA PHE A 105 11.14 0.88 12.90
C PHE A 105 12.62 1.27 13.09
N GLY A 106 13.18 2.00 12.12
CA GLY A 106 14.63 2.19 12.02
C GLY A 106 15.33 0.91 11.58
N GLY A 107 16.57 1.06 11.12
CA GLY A 107 17.35 -0.03 10.52
C GLY A 107 17.99 0.41 9.20
N ASP A 108 18.89 -0.43 8.70
CA ASP A 108 19.52 -0.16 7.41
C ASP A 108 18.49 -0.28 6.27
N PRO A 109 18.43 0.70 5.35
CA PRO A 109 17.51 0.64 4.23
C PRO A 109 17.87 -0.56 3.35
N LEU A 110 16.84 -1.31 2.95
CA LEU A 110 17.00 -2.43 2.04
C LEU A 110 17.12 -1.89 0.61
N ASN A 111 18.25 -2.15 -0.05
CA ASN A 111 18.49 -1.72 -1.42
C ASN A 111 18.67 -2.92 -2.33
N LEU A 112 17.75 -3.06 -3.29
CA LEU A 112 17.85 -4.04 -4.37
C LEU A 112 18.53 -3.36 -5.56
N ASN A 113 19.85 -3.44 -5.60
CA ASN A 113 20.67 -2.79 -6.63
C ASN A 113 20.76 -3.65 -7.90
N ASP A 114 21.16 -3.01 -8.99
CA ASP A 114 21.58 -3.69 -10.21
C ASP A 114 20.51 -4.61 -10.85
N LEU A 115 19.23 -4.31 -10.63
CA LEU A 115 18.10 -5.02 -11.23
C LEU A 115 17.98 -4.72 -12.73
N PRO A 116 17.67 -5.73 -13.57
CA PRO A 116 17.17 -5.47 -14.91
C PRO A 116 15.97 -4.53 -14.83
N ASN A 117 15.89 -3.56 -15.74
CA ASN A 117 14.84 -2.52 -15.67
C ASN A 117 13.42 -3.11 -15.62
N SER A 118 13.14 -4.19 -16.38
CA SER A 118 11.82 -4.86 -16.33
C SER A 118 11.49 -5.43 -14.96
N ASP A 119 12.48 -6.01 -14.28
CA ASP A 119 12.28 -6.70 -13.02
C ASP A 119 12.20 -5.70 -11.88
N ALA A 120 12.98 -4.62 -11.94
CA ALA A 120 12.90 -3.50 -11.01
C ALA A 120 11.53 -2.81 -11.06
N GLU A 121 11.00 -2.56 -12.26
CA GLU A 121 9.69 -1.95 -12.45
C GLU A 121 8.56 -2.84 -11.91
N LYS A 122 8.60 -4.15 -12.20
CA LYS A 122 7.66 -5.13 -11.66
C LYS A 122 7.76 -5.23 -10.13
N ALA A 123 8.97 -5.35 -9.60
CA ALA A 123 9.22 -5.43 -8.17
C ALA A 123 8.69 -4.19 -7.46
N TYR A 124 9.02 -3.00 -7.97
CA TYR A 124 8.52 -1.74 -7.43
C TYR A 124 6.98 -1.67 -7.46
N GLY A 125 6.36 -2.04 -8.58
CA GLY A 125 4.89 -2.04 -8.70
C GLY A 125 4.21 -2.95 -7.68
N ILE A 126 4.74 -4.17 -7.51
CA ILE A 126 4.25 -5.15 -6.53
C ILE A 126 4.43 -4.61 -5.10
N ILE A 127 5.64 -4.18 -4.75
CA ILE A 127 5.95 -3.66 -3.43
C ILE A 127 5.05 -2.45 -3.11
N ARG A 128 4.89 -1.51 -4.04
CA ARG A 128 4.05 -0.33 -3.83
C ARG A 128 2.58 -0.69 -3.66
N SER A 129 2.08 -1.67 -4.41
CA SER A 129 0.71 -2.18 -4.25
C SER A 129 0.51 -2.80 -2.87
N ASN A 130 1.42 -3.67 -2.44
CA ASN A 130 1.32 -4.38 -1.17
C ASN A 130 1.50 -3.44 0.03
N ILE A 131 2.45 -2.51 -0.03
CA ILE A 131 2.55 -1.38 0.91
C ILE A 131 1.17 -0.72 1.04
N SER A 132 0.53 -0.32 -0.06
CA SER A 132 -0.76 0.37 0.00
C SER A 132 -1.87 -0.50 0.61
N ARG A 133 -1.87 -1.81 0.35
CA ARG A 133 -2.82 -2.78 0.91
C ARG A 133 -2.67 -2.93 2.43
N PHE A 134 -1.45 -3.11 2.91
CA PHE A 134 -1.16 -3.38 4.32
C PHE A 134 -1.00 -2.13 5.18
N GLN A 135 -0.73 -0.97 4.56
CA GLN A 135 -0.56 0.30 5.26
C GLN A 135 -1.84 1.08 5.47
N THR A 136 -3.02 0.64 4.99
CA THR A 136 -4.28 1.35 5.26
C THR A 136 -4.50 1.43 6.78
N PRO A 137 -4.26 2.58 7.44
CA PRO A 137 -4.23 2.66 8.89
C PRO A 137 -5.63 2.59 9.51
N PHE A 138 -6.66 2.37 8.70
CA PHE A 138 -8.05 2.58 9.05
C PHE A 138 -8.98 1.54 8.45
N SER A 139 -8.64 0.24 8.38
CA SER A 139 -9.65 -0.76 7.93
C SER A 139 -9.58 -2.12 8.64
N THR A 140 -8.41 -2.53 9.15
CA THR A 140 -8.27 -3.87 9.73
C THR A 140 -8.73 -3.96 11.20
N GLY A 141 -9.07 -2.83 11.84
CA GLY A 141 -9.68 -2.80 13.18
C GLY A 141 -11.21 -2.96 13.19
N TYR A 142 -11.89 -2.88 12.04
CA TYR A 142 -13.36 -2.97 11.94
C TYR A 142 -13.82 -3.93 10.84
N ALA A 143 -12.92 -4.67 10.20
CA ALA A 143 -13.27 -5.73 9.25
C ALA A 143 -14.00 -6.93 9.89
N GLY A 144 -14.12 -6.98 11.22
CA GLY A 144 -14.98 -7.90 11.97
C GLY A 144 -16.30 -7.30 12.46
N MET A 145 -16.52 -6.00 12.25
CA MET A 145 -17.80 -5.36 12.52
C MET A 145 -18.52 -5.32 11.19
N ALA A 146 -19.55 -6.16 11.04
CA ALA A 146 -20.54 -5.95 10.00
C ALA A 146 -20.91 -4.44 9.99
N PRO A 147 -21.12 -3.81 8.83
CA PRO A 147 -21.76 -2.52 8.84
C PRO A 147 -23.12 -2.75 9.48
N ALA A 148 -23.25 -2.40 10.77
CA ALA A 148 -24.55 -2.23 11.39
C ALA A 148 -25.18 -1.13 10.56
N MET A 149 -26.06 -1.54 9.64
CA MET A 149 -26.89 -0.60 8.91
C MET A 149 -27.55 0.28 9.95
N PRO A 150 -27.37 1.60 9.93
CA PRO A 150 -28.29 2.44 10.64
C PRO A 150 -29.61 2.30 9.88
N THR A 151 -30.50 1.43 10.37
CA THR A 151 -31.93 1.59 10.18
C THR A 151 -32.32 2.90 10.86
N ALA A 152 -32.10 4.00 10.18
CA ALA A 152 -32.63 5.29 10.55
C ALA A 152 -32.84 6.06 9.27
N ALA A 153 -34.11 6.10 8.87
CA ALA A 153 -34.63 7.14 8.01
C ALA A 153 -33.96 8.46 8.39
N MET A 154 -33.17 8.97 7.45
CA MET A 154 -32.62 10.31 7.48
C MET A 154 -33.77 11.31 7.47
N LEU A 155 -34.32 11.59 8.66
CA LEU A 155 -34.90 12.88 8.93
C LEU A 155 -33.76 13.88 8.78
N GLN A 156 -33.86 14.64 7.71
CA GLN A 156 -32.96 15.71 7.33
C GLN A 156 -33.08 16.82 8.39
N GLN A 157 -32.37 16.68 9.50
CA GLN A 157 -32.23 17.76 10.47
C GLN A 157 -31.23 18.76 9.87
N GLN A 158 -31.78 19.80 9.25
CA GLN A 158 -31.06 21.04 8.96
C GLN A 158 -30.28 21.45 10.22
N PRO A 159 -29.01 21.92 10.08
CA PRO A 159 -28.30 22.49 11.21
C PRO A 159 -29.17 23.62 11.80
N PRO A 160 -29.37 23.67 13.13
CA PRO A 160 -30.14 24.74 13.73
C PRO A 160 -29.55 26.06 13.27
N GLN A 161 -30.35 26.84 12.55
CA GLN A 161 -30.04 28.20 12.17
C GLN A 161 -29.90 28.96 13.50
N MET A 162 -28.69 29.00 14.07
CA MET A 162 -28.39 29.87 15.20
C MET A 162 -28.72 31.28 14.73
N GLN A 163 -29.83 31.82 15.23
CA GLN A 163 -30.35 33.13 14.90
C GLN A 163 -29.31 34.16 15.35
N GLY A 164 -28.40 34.51 14.45
CA GLY A 164 -27.35 35.47 14.71
C GLY A 164 -27.94 36.87 14.83
N LEU A 165 -27.61 37.57 15.90
CA LEU A 165 -27.95 38.98 16.08
C LEU A 165 -26.93 39.85 15.32
N VAL A 166 -27.43 40.86 14.60
CA VAL A 166 -26.61 41.74 13.76
C VAL A 166 -26.34 43.03 14.54
N CYS A 167 -25.08 43.41 14.67
CA CYS A 167 -24.71 44.63 15.37
C CYS A 167 -25.19 45.89 14.61
N ASN A 168 -25.97 46.74 15.28
CA ASN A 168 -26.44 48.01 14.73
C ASN A 168 -25.34 49.07 14.53
N LYS A 169 -24.14 48.87 15.08
CA LYS A 169 -22.99 49.78 14.90
C LYS A 169 -22.08 49.38 13.76
N CYS A 170 -21.73 48.10 13.64
CA CYS A 170 -20.72 47.64 12.68
C CYS A 170 -21.21 46.55 11.71
N GLY A 171 -22.45 46.07 11.83
CA GLY A 171 -23.01 45.05 10.94
C GLY A 171 -22.51 43.62 11.18
N ALA A 172 -21.63 43.38 12.16
CA ALA A 172 -21.13 42.05 12.44
C ALA A 172 -22.24 41.11 12.96
N ARG A 173 -22.26 39.88 12.45
CA ARG A 173 -23.14 38.80 12.96
C ARG A 173 -22.51 38.18 14.19
N ASN A 174 -23.26 38.15 15.29
CA ASN A 174 -22.84 37.58 16.57
C ASN A 174 -23.87 36.53 17.00
N ALA A 175 -23.44 35.57 17.83
CA ALA A 175 -24.33 34.49 18.29
C ALA A 175 -25.45 35.04 19.19
N ALA A 176 -26.62 34.38 19.18
CA ALA A 176 -27.72 34.73 20.09
C ALA A 176 -27.26 34.64 21.56
N GLY A 177 -27.56 35.66 22.36
CA GLY A 177 -27.22 35.70 23.79
C GLY A 177 -25.87 36.36 24.13
N THR A 178 -25.09 36.82 23.15
CA THR A 178 -23.89 37.61 23.45
C THR A 178 -24.26 38.99 23.98
N ARG A 179 -23.62 39.45 25.07
CA ARG A 179 -23.89 40.76 25.69
C ARG A 179 -23.21 41.93 24.97
N PHE A 180 -22.12 41.66 24.24
CA PHE A 180 -21.34 42.65 23.50
C PHE A 180 -20.94 42.10 22.13
N CYS A 181 -20.80 43.00 21.16
CA CYS A 181 -20.33 42.68 19.81
C CYS A 181 -18.84 42.31 19.85
N GLY A 182 -18.50 41.09 19.42
CA GLY A 182 -17.11 40.62 19.38
C GLY A 182 -16.23 41.36 18.36
N SER A 183 -16.83 42.12 17.43
CA SER A 183 -16.09 42.87 16.40
C SER A 183 -15.83 44.33 16.77
N CYS A 184 -16.74 44.99 17.51
CA CYS A 184 -16.59 46.42 17.83
C CYS A 184 -16.79 46.79 19.31
N GLY A 185 -17.06 45.80 20.19
CA GLY A 185 -17.16 45.98 21.63
C GLY A 185 -18.44 46.64 22.16
N LYS A 186 -19.35 47.09 21.28
CA LYS A 186 -20.61 47.72 21.70
C LYS A 186 -21.55 46.68 22.34
N PRO A 187 -22.25 46.99 23.44
CA PRO A 187 -23.32 46.14 23.94
C PRO A 187 -24.46 45.99 22.92
N PHE A 188 -25.10 44.82 22.90
CA PHE A 188 -26.30 44.57 22.09
C PHE A 188 -27.55 45.16 22.74
#